data_AF-A0A7S0B0K5-F1
#
_entry.id   AF-A0A7S0B0K5-F1
#
_cell.length_a   1.000
_cell.length_b   1.000
_cell.length_c   1.000
_cell.angle_alpha   90.00
_cell.angle_beta   90.00
_cell.angle_gamma   90.00
#
_symmetry.space_group_name_H-M   'P 1'
#
loop_
_entity.id
_entity.type
_entity.pdbx_description
1 polymer ?
#
loop_
_entity_poly.entity_id
_entity_poly.type
_entity_poly.pdbx_seq_one_letter_code
_entity_poly.pdbx_strand_id
1 'polypeptide(L)'
;NITLPAAAITFFDIDTGKDGKRSVEYVKIAKGYNSYWLTNSTELNVTHDSYGDVIFTATVEGTGDDNPTDPLQLTVQQKNRAVAVDYQNVDHFIFELGASEGKTARVFPFSVRPAL
;
A
#
# COMPACT_ATOMS: atom_id res chain seq x y z
N ASN A 1 4.44 23.96 10.76
CA ASN A 1 4.42 23.01 9.63
C ASN A 1 5.68 23.12 8.83
N ILE A 2 6.25 21.97 8.46
CA ILE A 2 7.30 21.86 7.45
C ILE A 2 6.62 21.31 6.20
N THR A 3 6.79 21.99 5.07
CA THR A 3 6.33 21.49 3.77
C THR A 3 7.49 20.78 3.08
N LEU A 4 7.27 19.55 2.66
CA LEU A 4 8.21 18.77 1.86
C LEU A 4 7.94 19.06 0.38
N PRO A 5 8.95 19.46 -0.42
CA PRO A 5 8.77 19.68 -1.85
C PRO A 5 8.41 18.37 -2.56
N ALA A 6 8.97 17.25 -2.10
CA ALA A 6 8.66 15.90 -2.54
C ALA A 6 8.73 14.91 -1.37
N ALA A 7 7.85 13.93 -1.37
CA ALA A 7 7.89 12.80 -0.46
C ALA A 7 7.28 11.56 -1.11
N ALA A 8 7.78 10.38 -0.74
CA ALA A 8 7.25 9.11 -1.18
C ALA A 8 6.93 8.21 0.02
N ILE A 9 5.78 7.56 -0.03
CA ILE A 9 5.40 6.50 0.91
C ILE A 9 5.21 5.21 0.11
N THR A 10 5.87 4.14 0.54
CA THR A 10 5.62 2.81 -0.02
C THR A 10 4.98 1.93 1.04
N PHE A 11 3.84 1.35 0.71
CA PHE A 11 3.15 0.33 1.49
C PHE A 11 3.47 -1.02 0.85
N PHE A 12 3.81 -2.00 1.69
CA PHE A 12 4.23 -3.32 1.23
C PHE A 12 3.29 -4.39 1.77
N ASP A 13 3.43 -5.58 1.20
CA ASP A 13 2.85 -6.80 1.76
C ASP A 13 1.32 -6.77 1.88
N ILE A 14 0.66 -6.12 0.92
CA ILE A 14 -0.80 -6.00 0.89
C ILE A 14 -1.37 -7.29 0.30
N ASP A 15 -1.84 -8.20 1.15
CA ASP A 15 -2.33 -9.52 0.75
C ASP A 15 -3.70 -9.89 1.35
N THR A 16 -4.21 -11.04 0.93
CA THR A 16 -5.41 -11.62 1.53
C THR A 16 -5.07 -12.79 2.40
N GLY A 17 -6.05 -13.19 3.20
CA GLY A 17 -5.96 -14.40 4.00
C GLY A 17 -6.44 -15.56 3.16
N LYS A 18 -6.76 -16.65 3.86
CA LYS A 18 -7.18 -17.89 3.24
C LYS A 18 -8.29 -17.71 2.18
N ASP A 19 -8.05 -18.32 1.03
CA ASP A 19 -8.93 -18.41 -0.14
C ASP A 19 -9.14 -17.10 -0.92
N GLY A 20 -8.31 -16.08 -0.74
CA GLY A 20 -8.48 -14.80 -1.47
C GLY A 20 -9.58 -13.89 -0.92
N LYS A 21 -10.24 -14.28 0.19
CA LYS A 21 -11.57 -13.75 0.56
C LYS A 21 -11.71 -13.27 2.00
N ARG A 22 -10.79 -13.67 2.88
CA ARG A 22 -10.80 -13.33 4.30
C ARG A 22 -9.64 -12.44 4.62
N SER A 23 -9.79 -11.56 5.62
CA SER A 23 -8.73 -10.64 6.03
C SER A 23 -8.06 -9.97 4.82
N VAL A 24 -8.89 -9.49 3.88
CA VAL A 24 -8.46 -8.85 2.64
C VAL A 24 -7.96 -7.46 2.99
N GLU A 25 -6.65 -7.25 2.87
CA GLU A 25 -6.00 -6.01 3.25
C GLU A 25 -6.25 -4.91 2.20
N TYR A 26 -6.30 -3.67 2.68
CA TYR A 26 -6.36 -2.51 1.82
C TYR A 26 -5.58 -1.32 2.38
N VAL A 27 -5.15 -0.47 1.46
CA VAL A 27 -4.61 0.86 1.73
C VAL A 27 -5.49 1.87 1.01
N LYS A 28 -6.06 2.79 1.78
CA LYS A 28 -6.82 3.93 1.26
C LYS A 28 -5.98 5.19 1.43
N ILE A 29 -5.78 5.92 0.34
CA ILE A 29 -5.03 7.18 0.32
C ILE A 29 -6.02 8.31 0.03
N ALA A 30 -6.06 9.30 0.91
CA ALA A 30 -6.86 10.50 0.67
C ALA A 30 -6.38 11.22 -0.59
N LYS A 31 -7.30 11.85 -1.32
CA LYS A 31 -6.92 12.72 -2.45
C LYS A 31 -5.88 13.78 -2.04
N GLY A 32 -5.06 14.21 -3.01
CA GLY A 32 -3.96 15.17 -2.76
C GLY A 32 -2.56 14.55 -2.89
N TYR A 33 -2.47 13.26 -3.19
CA TYR A 33 -1.25 12.66 -3.75
C TYR A 33 -1.01 13.15 -5.19
N ASN A 34 0.24 13.14 -5.63
CA ASN A 34 0.61 13.50 -7.00
C ASN A 34 0.45 12.32 -7.96
N SER A 35 0.98 11.15 -7.59
CA SER A 35 0.92 9.93 -8.39
C SER A 35 1.12 8.70 -7.51
N TYR A 36 0.79 7.51 -8.04
CA TYR A 36 1.18 6.23 -7.46
C TYR A 36 1.75 5.30 -8.53
N TRP A 37 2.54 4.31 -8.11
CA TRP A 37 3.11 3.28 -8.97
C TRP A 37 2.80 1.90 -8.44
N LEU A 38 2.48 1.03 -9.40
CA LEU A 38 2.26 -0.40 -9.23
C LEU A 38 3.08 -1.11 -10.30
N THR A 39 3.36 -2.40 -10.10
CA THR A 39 3.91 -3.22 -11.19
C THR A 39 2.81 -3.53 -12.21
N ASN A 40 3.22 -3.88 -13.45
CA ASN A 40 2.27 -4.33 -14.48
C ASN A 40 1.55 -5.63 -14.10
N SER A 41 2.12 -6.40 -13.18
CA SER A 41 1.57 -7.66 -12.67
C SER A 41 1.08 -7.52 -11.24
N THR A 42 0.63 -6.31 -10.86
CA THR A 42 0.16 -6.02 -9.51
C THR A 42 -0.93 -7.00 -9.07
N GLU A 43 -0.87 -7.38 -7.80
CA GLU A 43 -1.86 -8.20 -7.10
C GLU A 43 -2.87 -7.32 -6.35
N LEU A 44 -2.90 -6.02 -6.66
CA LEU A 44 -3.79 -5.03 -6.06
C LEU A 44 -4.85 -4.57 -7.05
N ASN A 45 -6.11 -4.63 -6.65
CA ASN A 45 -7.19 -3.96 -7.35
C ASN A 45 -7.25 -2.49 -6.94
N VAL A 46 -7.41 -1.59 -7.91
CA VAL A 46 -7.44 -0.14 -7.68
C VAL A 46 -8.83 0.39 -7.93
N THR A 47 -9.41 1.06 -6.93
CA THR A 47 -10.70 1.74 -7.05
C THR A 47 -10.61 3.16 -6.50
N HIS A 48 -11.61 3.99 -6.80
CA HIS A 48 -11.76 5.32 -6.23
C HIS A 48 -13.13 5.43 -5.59
N ASP A 49 -13.21 6.05 -4.42
CA ASP A 49 -14.49 6.33 -3.77
C ASP A 49 -15.12 7.63 -4.26
N SER A 50 -16.30 7.95 -3.73
CA SER A 50 -17.05 9.17 -4.09
C SER A 50 -16.36 10.47 -3.66
N TYR A 51 -15.37 10.42 -2.77
CA TYR A 51 -14.62 11.58 -2.28
C TYR A 51 -13.35 11.85 -3.09
N GLY A 52 -12.96 10.92 -3.96
CA GLY A 52 -11.77 10.96 -4.79
C GLY A 52 -10.57 10.27 -4.15
N ASP A 53 -10.77 9.55 -3.05
CA ASP A 53 -9.71 8.79 -2.39
C ASP A 53 -9.44 7.52 -3.22
N VAL A 54 -8.17 7.15 -3.35
CA VAL A 54 -7.76 5.93 -4.04
C VAL A 54 -7.64 4.78 -3.04
N ILE A 55 -8.15 3.61 -3.41
CA ILE A 55 -8.14 2.41 -2.57
C ILE A 55 -7.43 1.29 -3.34
N PHE A 56 -6.39 0.75 -2.72
CA PHE A 56 -5.64 -0.42 -3.17
C PHE A 56 -6.07 -1.62 -2.32
N THR A 57 -6.66 -2.64 -2.94
CA THR A 57 -7.19 -3.82 -2.23
C THR A 57 -6.48 -5.08 -2.71
N ALA A 58 -6.00 -5.90 -1.77
CA ALA A 58 -5.36 -7.17 -2.08
C ALA A 58 -6.28 -8.12 -2.86
N THR A 59 -5.71 -8.93 -3.75
CA THR A 59 -6.44 -9.95 -4.53
C THR A 59 -5.89 -11.36 -4.41
N VAL A 60 -4.71 -11.52 -3.80
CA VAL A 60 -3.99 -12.80 -3.72
C VAL A 60 -3.63 -13.12 -2.27
N GLU A 61 -3.72 -14.40 -1.93
CA GLU A 61 -3.40 -14.93 -0.61
C GLU A 61 -1.90 -14.85 -0.32
N GLY A 62 -1.56 -14.35 0.87
CA GLY A 62 -0.22 -14.39 1.43
C GLY A 62 0.09 -15.68 2.16
N THR A 63 1.38 -15.97 2.29
CA THR A 63 1.88 -17.19 2.95
C THR A 63 2.64 -16.91 4.24
N GLY A 64 3.03 -15.66 4.50
CA GLY A 64 3.90 -15.26 5.61
C GLY A 64 5.39 -15.38 5.25
N ASP A 65 5.76 -16.40 4.47
CA ASP A 65 7.13 -16.59 3.97
C ASP A 65 7.49 -15.61 2.83
N ASP A 66 6.47 -15.00 2.23
CA ASP A 66 6.56 -14.02 1.15
C ASP A 66 6.73 -12.58 1.64
N ASN A 67 6.70 -12.35 2.96
CA ASN A 67 6.81 -11.02 3.53
C ASN A 67 8.20 -10.41 3.28
N PRO A 68 8.30 -9.11 2.95
CA PRO A 68 9.58 -8.44 2.77
C PRO A 68 10.46 -8.44 4.02
N THR A 69 11.72 -8.84 3.89
CA THR A 69 12.74 -8.70 4.95
C THR A 69 13.55 -7.42 4.82
N ASP A 70 13.64 -6.86 3.61
CA ASP A 70 14.34 -5.61 3.31
C ASP A 70 13.52 -4.75 2.32
N PRO A 71 13.05 -3.55 2.72
CA PRO A 71 12.29 -2.65 1.85
C PRO A 71 13.10 -2.04 0.70
N LEU A 72 14.42 -2.30 0.61
CA LEU A 72 15.28 -1.93 -0.52
C LEU A 72 15.51 -3.08 -1.50
N GLN A 73 15.21 -4.32 -1.11
CA GLN A 73 15.53 -5.52 -1.89
C GLN A 73 14.32 -6.46 -2.00
N LEU A 74 13.27 -5.97 -2.67
CA LEU A 74 12.06 -6.75 -2.89
C LEU A 74 12.21 -7.76 -4.04
N THR A 75 11.66 -8.96 -3.83
CA THR A 75 11.38 -9.91 -4.92
C THR A 75 10.32 -9.35 -5.88
N VAL A 76 10.16 -9.99 -7.04
CA VAL A 76 9.12 -9.57 -8.01
C VAL A 76 7.72 -9.68 -7.40
N GLN A 77 7.43 -10.78 -6.70
CA GLN A 77 6.14 -10.98 -6.04
C GLN A 77 5.87 -9.91 -4.98
N GLN A 78 6.86 -9.60 -4.14
CA GLN A 78 6.73 -8.56 -3.12
C GLN A 78 6.45 -7.18 -3.72
N LYS A 79 7.02 -6.86 -4.89
CA LYS A 79 6.70 -5.63 -5.63
C LYS A 79 5.28 -5.62 -6.17
N ASN A 80 4.74 -6.78 -6.58
CA ASN A 80 3.36 -6.88 -7.04
C ASN A 80 2.34 -6.62 -5.92
N ARG A 81 2.75 -6.74 -4.66
CA ARG A 81 1.93 -6.48 -3.46
C ARG A 81 2.24 -5.15 -2.78
N ALA A 82 2.93 -4.27 -3.49
CA ALA A 82 3.33 -2.98 -2.96
C ALA A 82 2.74 -1.86 -3.81
N VAL A 83 2.50 -0.72 -3.17
CA VAL A 83 2.18 0.53 -3.85
C VAL A 83 3.09 1.63 -3.34
N ALA A 84 3.71 2.35 -4.26
CA ALA A 84 4.44 3.59 -3.97
C ALA A 84 3.56 4.78 -4.30
N VAL A 85 3.45 5.74 -3.40
CA VAL A 85 2.64 6.96 -3.52
C VAL A 85 3.54 8.17 -3.34
N ASP A 86 3.56 9.04 -4.35
CA ASP A 86 4.31 10.28 -4.30
C ASP A 86 3.41 11.46 -4.03
N TYR A 87 3.99 12.43 -3.33
CA TYR A 87 3.38 13.67 -2.92
C TYR A 87 4.30 14.82 -3.32
N GLN A 88 3.70 15.97 -3.66
CA GLN A 88 4.42 17.21 -3.93
C GLN A 88 3.87 18.33 -3.04
N ASN A 89 4.76 19.19 -2.54
CA ASN A 89 4.40 20.35 -1.71
C ASN A 89 3.45 19.99 -0.56
N VAL A 90 3.79 18.92 0.17
CA VAL A 90 2.93 18.31 1.18
C VAL A 90 3.44 18.59 2.58
N ASP A 91 2.55 18.83 3.54
CA ASP A 91 2.89 19.02 4.96
C ASP A 91 2.22 17.98 5.89
N HIS A 92 1.38 17.10 5.35
CA HIS A 92 0.77 15.97 6.05
C HIS A 92 0.34 14.87 5.07
N PHE A 93 0.28 13.62 5.56
CA PHE A 93 -0.22 12.48 4.81
C PHE A 93 -1.47 11.94 5.50
N ILE A 94 -2.53 11.67 4.73
CA ILE A 94 -3.76 11.03 5.24
C ILE A 94 -3.94 9.73 4.49
N PHE A 95 -3.89 8.63 5.24
CA PHE A 95 -4.15 7.30 4.73
C PHE A 95 -4.83 6.46 5.80
N GLU A 96 -5.54 5.44 5.35
CA GLU A 96 -6.20 4.43 6.19
C GLU A 96 -5.68 3.05 5.78
N LEU A 97 -5.37 2.24 6.79
CA LEU A 97 -4.93 0.85 6.64
C LEU A 97 -6.00 -0.02 7.28
N GLY A 98 -6.40 -1.09 6.60
CA GLY A 98 -7.43 -1.97 7.14
C GLY A 98 -7.47 -3.30 6.43
N ALA A 99 -8.30 -4.19 6.97
CA ALA A 99 -8.60 -5.48 6.37
C ALA A 99 -10.07 -5.82 6.57
N SER A 100 -10.62 -6.63 5.66
CA SER A 100 -11.94 -7.23 5.86
C SER A 100 -11.96 -8.22 7.03
N GLU A 101 -13.14 -8.71 7.41
CA GLU A 101 -13.28 -9.72 8.46
C GLU A 101 -12.42 -10.96 8.19
N GLY A 102 -11.76 -11.46 9.23
CA GLY A 102 -11.13 -12.77 9.23
C GLY A 102 -10.46 -13.06 10.57
N LYS A 103 -9.67 -14.14 10.63
CA LYS A 103 -9.18 -14.72 11.89
C LYS A 103 -7.67 -14.58 12.10
N THR A 104 -6.97 -13.96 11.15
CA THR A 104 -5.52 -13.79 11.19
C THR A 104 -5.16 -12.35 11.48
N ALA A 105 -4.13 -12.15 12.32
CA ALA A 105 -3.59 -10.82 12.57
C ALA A 105 -2.94 -10.27 11.29
N ARG A 106 -3.10 -8.97 11.04
CA ARG A 106 -2.53 -8.27 9.88
C ARG A 106 -1.52 -7.24 10.31
N VAL A 107 -0.44 -7.15 9.54
CA VAL A 107 0.67 -6.21 9.76
C VAL A 107 0.83 -5.42 8.48
N PHE A 108 0.92 -4.10 8.60
CA PHE A 108 1.02 -3.20 7.46
C PHE A 108 2.38 -2.50 7.47
N PRO A 109 3.43 -3.11 6.90
CA PRO A 109 4.72 -2.46 6.77
C PRO A 109 4.65 -1.32 5.74
N PHE A 110 5.15 -0.16 6.12
CA PHE A 110 5.32 0.97 5.20
C PHE A 110 6.62 1.71 5.49
N SER A 111 7.15 2.38 4.48
CA SER A 111 8.30 3.25 4.61
C SER A 111 7.99 4.62 4.03
N VAL A 112 8.35 5.66 4.78
CA VAL A 112 8.40 7.03 4.27
C VAL A 112 9.86 7.32 3.98
N ARG A 113 10.17 7.68 2.74
CA ARG A 113 11.53 8.09 2.39
C ARG A 113 11.53 9.58 2.09
N PRO A 114 12.14 10.40 2.97
CA PRO A 114 12.41 11.78 2.60
C PRO A 114 13.41 11.78 1.44
N ALA A 115 13.05 12.45 0.35
CA ALA A 115 13.90 12.57 -0.83
C ALA A 115 14.85 13.77 -0.76
N LEU A 116 15.20 14.23 0.46
CA LEU A 116 15.91 15.49 0.74
C LEU A 116 16.90 15.89 -0.36
#